data_AF-A0A497JG26-F1
#
_entry.id   AF-A0A497JG26-F1
#
_cell.length_a   1.000
_cell.length_b   1.000
_cell.length_c   1.000
_cell.angle_alpha   90.00
_cell.angle_beta   90.00
_cell.angle_gamma   90.00
#
_symmetry.space_group_name_H-M   'P 1'
#
loop_
_entity.id
_entity.type
_entity.pdbx_description
1 polymer ?
#
loop_
_entity_poly.entity_id
_entity_poly.type
_entity_poly.pdbx_seq_one_letter_code
_entity_poly.pdbx_strand_id
1 'polypeptide(L)' 'MPEIVVEASRAMALGVKLCKPKVIPMYPITPQTHIVEALAEMINNGELQAEMIHVESEHSA' A
#
# COMPACT_ATOMS: atom_id res chain seq x y z
N MET A 1 -12.22 5.62 -16.24
CA MET A 1 -11.15 6.29 -15.46
C MET A 1 -10.27 7.00 -16.47
N PRO A 2 -9.84 8.25 -16.22
CA PRO A 2 -8.91 8.93 -17.12
C PRO A 2 -7.61 8.12 -17.20
N GLU A 3 -6.97 8.15 -18.37
CA GLU A 3 -5.64 7.58 -18.56
C GLU A 3 -4.64 8.47 -17.83
N ILE A 4 -3.88 7.89 -16.90
CA ILE A 4 -2.93 8.60 -16.05
C ILE A 4 -1.56 7.93 -16.12
N VAL A 5 -0.50 8.73 -16.22
CA VAL A 5 0.87 8.24 -16.06
C VAL A 5 1.23 8.35 -14.58
N VAL A 6 1.52 7.22 -13.95
CA VAL A 6 1.89 7.14 -12.54
C VAL A 6 3.06 6.20 -12.35
N GLU A 7 3.78 6.34 -11.24
CA GLU A 7 4.79 5.38 -10.83
C GLU A 7 4.16 3.99 -10.63
N ALA A 8 4.88 2.93 -11.02
CA ALA A 8 4.41 1.55 -10.91
C ALA A 8 3.99 1.18 -9.48
N SER A 9 4.75 1.59 -8.47
CA SER A 9 4.43 1.36 -7.05
C SER A 9 3.08 1.97 -6.65
N ARG A 10 2.78 3.17 -7.14
CA ARG A 10 1.49 3.84 -6.93
C ARG A 10 0.35 3.13 -7.66
N ALA A 11 0.59 2.64 -8.89
CA ALA A 11 -0.38 1.83 -9.62
C ALA A 11 -0.72 0.53 -8.87
N MET A 12 0.27 -0.14 -8.29
CA MET A 12 0.05 -1.33 -7.45
C MET A 12 -0.77 -1.00 -6.21
N ALA A 13 -0.46 0.10 -5.49
CA ALA A 13 -1.24 0.54 -4.34
C ALA A 13 -2.69 0.86 -4.69
N LEU A 14 -2.95 1.47 -5.85
CA LEU A 14 -4.31 1.69 -6.36
C LEU A 14 -5.04 0.37 -6.62
N GLY A 15 -4.36 -0.63 -7.19
CA GLY A 15 -4.90 -1.98 -7.34
C GLY A 15 -5.28 -2.62 -6.00
N VAL A 16 -4.37 -2.56 -5.02
CA VAL A 16 -4.62 -3.05 -3.66
C VAL A 16 -5.81 -2.35 -3.00
N LYS A 17 -5.93 -1.02 -3.13
CA LYS A 17 -7.08 -0.25 -2.63
C LYS A 17 -8.40 -0.77 -3.19
N LEU A 18 -8.47 -1.11 -4.48
CA LEU A 18 -9.68 -1.63 -5.11
C LEU A 18 -10.10 -3.00 -4.56
N CYS A 19 -9.14 -3.80 -4.09
CA CYS A 19 -9.41 -5.08 -3.42
C CYS A 19 -9.97 -4.91 -2.00
N LYS A 20 -9.93 -3.70 -1.42
CA LYS A 20 -10.45 -3.36 -0.08
C LYS A 20 -9.96 -4.32 1.03
N PRO A 21 -8.64 -4.58 1.14
CA PRO A 21 -8.11 -5.39 2.23
C PRO A 21 -8.46 -4.76 3.59
N LYS A 22 -8.56 -5.59 4.61
CA LYS A 22 -8.80 -5.15 5.99
C LYS A 22 -7.53 -4.99 6.81
N VAL A 23 -6.50 -5.74 6.46
CA VAL A 23 -5.21 -5.75 7.12
C VAL A 23 -4.11 -5.74 6.06
N ILE A 24 -3.06 -4.97 6.30
CA ILE A 24 -1.87 -4.89 5.46
C ILE A 24 -0.64 -5.05 6.38
N PRO A 25 0.02 -6.22 6.38
CA PRO A 25 1.33 -6.35 6.99
C PRO A 25 2.36 -5.59 6.14
N MET A 26 3.23 -4.82 6.78
CA MET A 26 4.23 -3.99 6.10
C MET A 26 5.61 -4.19 6.69
N TYR A 27 6.60 -4.28 5.80
CA TYR A 27 8.03 -4.21 6.09
C TYR A 27 8.72 -3.44 4.95
N PRO A 28 9.56 -2.43 5.23
CA PRO A 28 10.17 -1.63 4.17
C PRO A 28 11.41 -2.32 3.57
N ILE A 29 11.44 -2.44 2.24
CA ILE A 29 12.63 -2.85 1.49
C ILE A 29 12.68 -2.17 0.11
N THR A 30 13.83 -1.63 -0.26
CA THR A 30 14.01 -0.97 -1.58
C THR A 30 13.96 -2.01 -2.71
N PRO A 31 13.26 -1.77 -3.83
CA PRO A 31 12.48 -0.57 -4.20
C PRO A 31 10.99 -0.62 -3.85
N GLN A 32 10.52 -1.67 -3.19
CA GLN A 32 9.10 -1.91 -2.89
C GLN A 32 8.52 -0.91 -1.87
N THR A 33 9.35 -0.26 -1.05
CA THR A 33 8.93 0.70 0.01
C THR A 33 7.86 1.70 -0.44
N HIS A 34 7.93 2.21 -1.67
CA HIS A 34 6.96 3.19 -2.18
C HIS A 34 5.51 2.65 -2.24
N ILE A 35 5.32 1.33 -2.34
CA ILE A 35 3.98 0.70 -2.32
C ILE A 35 3.34 0.85 -0.94
N VAL A 36 4.08 0.49 0.12
CA VAL A 36 3.56 0.55 1.49
C VAL A 36 3.40 1.98 1.97
N GLU A 37 4.28 2.89 1.55
CA GLU A 37 4.11 4.34 1.81
C GLU A 37 2.84 4.89 1.14
N ALA A 38 2.58 4.53 -0.12
CA ALA A 38 1.36 4.93 -0.82
C ALA A 38 0.09 4.37 -0.17
N LEU A 39 0.14 3.12 0.33
CA LEU A 39 -0.98 2.51 1.06
C LEU A 39 -1.20 3.19 2.41
N ALA A 40 -0.14 3.53 3.14
CA ALA A 40 -0.22 4.26 4.40
C ALA A 40 -0.87 5.63 4.20
N GLU A 41 -0.51 6.35 3.14
CA GLU A 41 -1.13 7.62 2.76
C GLU A 41 -2.64 7.45 2.49
N MET A 42 -3.04 6.44 1.72
CA MET A 42 -4.46 6.18 1.42
C MET A 42 -5.26 5.81 2.68
N ILE A 43 -4.67 5.07 3.62
CA ILE A 43 -5.30 4.78 4.92
C ILE A 43 -5.46 6.06 5.73
N ASN A 44 -4.41 6.87 5.85
CA ASN A 44 -4.41 8.12 6.60
C ASN A 44 -5.42 9.15 6.04
N ASN A 45 -5.59 9.17 4.72
CA ASN A 45 -6.57 10.02 4.05
C ASN A 45 -8.02 9.47 4.12
N GLY A 46 -8.23 8.31 4.76
CA GLY A 46 -9.54 7.65 4.86
C GLY A 46 -10.02 7.00 3.56
N GLU A 47 -9.19 6.99 2.52
CA GLU A 47 -9.51 6.43 1.20
C GLU A 47 -9.47 4.90 1.18
N LEU A 48 -8.71 4.28 2.09
CA LEU A 48 -8.64 2.85 2.30
C LEU A 48 -8.90 2.53 3.77
N GLN A 49 -9.98 1.80 4.03
CA GLN A 49 -10.34 1.35 5.38
C GLN A 49 -9.62 0.02 5.68
N ALA A 50 -8.35 0.11 6.09
CA ALA A 50 -7.49 -1.02 6.44
C ALA A 50 -6.60 -0.69 7.65
N GLU A 51 -6.18 -1.71 8.39
CA GLU A 51 -5.16 -1.61 9.43
C GLU A 51 -3.79 -1.97 8.86
N MET A 52 -2.80 -1.11 9.04
CA MET A 52 -1.43 -1.38 8.64
C MET A 52 -0.63 -1.90 9.85
N ILE A 53 -0.12 -3.13 9.76
CA ILE A 53 0.66 -3.78 10.81
C ILE A 53 2.13 -3.68 10.46
N HIS A 54 2.90 -3.05 11.33
CA HIS A 54 4.35 -2.97 11.20
C HIS A 54 4.97 -4.25 11.75
N VAL A 55 5.43 -5.13 10.85
CA VAL A 55 6.06 -6.39 11.24
C VAL A 55 7.58 -6.24 11.36
N GLU A 56 8.24 -7.15 12.05
CA GLU A 56 9.68 -7.10 12.31
C GLU A 56 10.55 -7.52 11.11
N SER A 57 9.99 -8.27 10.15
CA SER A 57 10.70 -8.77 8.98
C SER A 57 9.74 -9.19 7.85
N GLU A 58 10.26 -9.38 6.63
CA GLU A 58 9.49 -9.92 5.50
C GLU A 58 8.94 -11.34 5.75
N HIS A 59 9.58 -12.13 6.63
CA HIS A 59 9.10 -13.47 6.98
C HIS A 59 7.79 -13.44 7.80
N SER A 60 7.59 -12.34 8.52
CA SER A 60 6.45 -12.13 9.42
C SER A 60 5.30 -11.38 8.73
N ALA A 61 5.52 -10.94 7.48
CA ALA A 61 4.56 -10.23 6.65
C ALA A 61 3.63 -11.19 5.89
#